data_AF-A0A2V9JVU7-F1
#
_entry.id   AF-A0A2V9JVU7-F1
#
_cell.length_a   1.000
_cell.length_b   1.000
_cell.length_c   1.000
_cell.angle_alpha   90.00
_cell.angle_beta   90.00
_cell.angle_gamma   90.00
#
_symmetry.space_group_name_H-M   'P 1'
#
loop_
_entity.id
_entity.type
_entity.pdbx_description
1 polymer ?
#
loop_
_entity_poly.entity_id
_entity_poly.type
_entity_poly.pdbx_seq_one_letter_code
_entity_poly.pdbx_strand_id
1 'polypeptide(L)' 'MTRGLTPEGEEKQLAGTCVHKWRSRKSPYFVAHICEFCKLYRYKANPRADWEYRAPIPFARSAGDFPA' A
#
# COMPACT_ATOMS: atom_id res chain seq x y z
N MET A 1 -20.71 -16.62 11.75
CA MET A 1 -19.64 -15.91 11.01
C MET A 1 -18.92 -15.01 12.02
N THR A 2 -17.89 -15.54 12.68
CA THR A 2 -17.21 -14.84 13.78
C THR A 2 -16.28 -13.76 13.22
N ARG A 3 -16.62 -12.49 13.48
CA ARG A 3 -15.77 -11.32 13.19
C ARG A 3 -14.51 -11.46 14.04
N GLY A 4 -13.39 -11.81 13.40
CA GLY A 4 -12.08 -11.86 14.05
C GLY A 4 -11.60 -10.45 14.38
N LEU A 5 -11.82 -10.03 15.62
CA LEU A 5 -11.25 -8.82 16.20
C LEU A 5 -9.73 -8.99 16.32
N THR A 6 -8.97 -8.12 15.68
CA THR A 6 -7.58 -7.88 16.03
C THR A 6 -7.50 -7.22 17.42
N PRO A 7 -6.41 -7.43 18.18
CA PRO A 7 -6.28 -6.95 19.57
C PRO A 7 -6.29 -5.41 19.73
N GLU A 8 -6.35 -4.64 18.63
CA GLU A 8 -6.35 -3.17 18.62
C GLU A 8 -7.71 -2.56 18.21
N GLY A 9 -8.76 -3.36 18.02
CA GLY A 9 -10.13 -2.84 17.77
C GLY A 9 -10.37 -2.20 16.40
N GLU A 10 -9.35 -2.10 15.54
CA GLU A 10 -9.55 -1.70 14.14
C GLU A 10 -10.05 -2.88 13.31
N GLU A 11 -11.26 -2.79 12.76
CA GLU A 11 -11.79 -3.74 11.77
C GLU A 11 -10.75 -3.89 10.65
N LYS A 12 -10.15 -5.08 10.54
CA LYS A 12 -9.30 -5.43 9.39
C LYS A 12 -10.11 -5.16 8.12
N GLN A 13 -9.77 -4.08 7.42
CA GLN A 13 -10.40 -3.77 6.14
C GLN A 13 -10.19 -4.97 5.21
N LEU A 14 -11.30 -5.49 4.68
CA LEU A 14 -11.29 -6.58 3.73
C LEU A 14 -10.43 -6.17 2.51
N ALA A 15 -9.72 -7.13 1.93
CA ALA A 15 -8.97 -6.89 0.70
C ALA A 15 -9.93 -6.36 -0.37
N GLY A 16 -9.69 -5.14 -0.86
CA GLY A 16 -10.55 -4.46 -1.86
C GLY A 16 -11.43 -3.33 -1.31
N THR A 17 -11.62 -3.19 0.00
CA THR A 17 -12.43 -2.09 0.59
C THR A 17 -11.59 -0.88 1.00
N CYS A 18 -10.38 -0.75 0.46
CA CYS A 18 -9.48 0.34 0.85
C CYS A 18 -9.96 1.67 0.26
N VAL A 19 -10.43 2.57 1.12
CA VAL A 19 -10.63 4.00 0.81
C VAL A 19 -9.27 4.69 0.73
N HIS A 20 -8.55 4.45 -0.37
CA HIS A 20 -7.14 4.80 -0.52
C HIS A 20 -6.75 6.17 0.06
N LYS A 21 -5.96 6.13 1.13
CA LYS A 21 -5.34 7.33 1.71
C LYS A 21 -3.97 7.54 1.09
N TRP A 22 -3.92 8.35 0.06
CA TRP A 22 -2.72 8.62 -0.73
C TRP A 22 -1.77 9.56 -0.01
N ARG A 23 -0.51 9.14 0.15
CA ARG A 23 0.59 10.02 0.58
C ARG A 23 1.63 10.18 -0.50
N SER A 24 2.16 11.39 -0.63
CA SER A 24 3.27 11.72 -1.53
C SER A 24 4.50 10.92 -1.14
N ARG A 25 5.14 10.33 -2.15
CA ARG A 25 6.38 9.57 -2.00
C ARG A 25 7.43 10.11 -2.95
N LYS A 26 8.66 10.26 -2.46
CA LYS A 26 9.80 10.64 -3.30
C LYS A 26 10.05 9.54 -4.35
N SER A 27 10.18 9.95 -5.61
CA SER A 27 10.19 9.07 -6.77
C SER A 27 10.84 9.76 -7.97
N PRO A 28 11.38 9.03 -8.97
CA PRO A 28 11.84 9.61 -10.23
C PRO A 28 10.70 10.14 -11.12
N TYR A 29 9.44 9.81 -10.83
CA TYR A 29 8.28 10.29 -11.59
C TYR A 29 7.86 11.71 -11.19
N PHE A 30 7.14 12.40 -12.08
CA PHE A 30 6.63 13.76 -11.83
C PHE A 30 5.82 13.86 -10.53
N VAL A 31 4.94 12.89 -10.30
CA VAL A 31 4.25 12.72 -9.01
C VAL A 31 4.07 11.25 -8.70
N ALA A 32 4.24 10.88 -7.44
CA ALA A 32 4.03 9.51 -6.97
C ALA A 32 3.35 9.52 -5.60
N HIS A 33 2.38 8.60 -5.45
CA HIS A 33 1.66 8.38 -4.21
C HIS A 33 1.69 6.91 -3.81
N ILE A 34 1.70 6.67 -2.51
CA ILE A 34 1.47 5.35 -1.93
C ILE A 34 0.27 5.41 -1.00
N CYS A 35 -0.60 4.41 -1.05
CA CYS A 35 -1.67 4.28 -0.08
C CYS A 35 -1.10 3.86 1.29
N GLU A 36 -1.47 4.54 2.36
CA GLU A 36 -1.02 4.19 3.71
C GLU A 36 -1.47 2.79 4.15
N PHE A 37 -2.65 2.37 3.72
CA PHE A 37 -3.27 1.11 4.16
C PHE A 37 -2.87 -0.07 3.26
N CYS A 38 -3.30 -0.08 2.00
CA CYS A 38 -3.08 -1.21 1.09
C CYS A 38 -1.73 -1.17 0.36
N LYS A 39 -0.91 -0.14 0.61
CA LYS A 39 0.40 0.06 -0.03
C LYS A 39 0.39 0.14 -1.56
N LEU A 40 -0.78 0.23 -2.19
CA LEU A 40 -0.93 0.47 -3.63
C LEU A 40 -0.12 1.71 -4.02
N TYR A 41 0.68 1.59 -5.07
CA TYR A 41 1.49 2.68 -5.58
C TYR A 41 0.87 3.22 -6.87
N ARG A 42 0.77 4.54 -6.98
CA ARG A 42 0.37 5.20 -8.23
C ARG A 42 1.33 6.33 -8.58
N TYR A 43 1.55 6.57 -9.87
CA TYR A 43 2.41 7.67 -10.31
C TYR A 43 1.94 8.26 -11.64
N LYS A 44 2.43 9.46 -11.96
CA LYS A 44 2.35 10.03 -13.31
C LYS A 44 3.76 10.30 -13.82
N ALA A 45 4.05 9.85 -15.03
CA ALA A 45 5.34 10.12 -15.68
C ALA A 45 5.51 11.62 -16.01
N ASN A 46 4.42 12.30 -16.36
CA ASN A 46 4.38 13.72 -16.74
C ASN A 46 3.06 14.35 -16.26
N PRO A 47 2.91 15.69 -16.24
CA PRO A 47 1.69 16.36 -15.78
C PRO A 47 0.43 15.95 -16.56
N ARG A 48 0.60 15.70 -17.87
CA ARG A 48 -0.47 15.31 -18.81
C ARG A 48 -0.68 13.79 -18.91
N ALA A 49 0.16 12.99 -18.27
CA ALA A 49 0.00 11.54 -18.28
C ALA A 49 -1.16 11.10 -17.38
N ASP A 50 -1.77 9.98 -17.74
CA ASP A 50 -2.69 9.25 -16.88
C ASP A 50 -1.97 8.68 -15.65
N TRP A 51 -2.77 8.30 -14.65
CA TRP A 51 -2.26 7.62 -13.46
C TRP A 51 -1.95 6.17 -13.80
N GLU A 52 -0.69 5.79 -13.61
CA GLU A 52 -0.27 4.40 -13.65
C GLU A 52 -0.32 3.80 -12.25
N TYR A 53 -0.86 2.59 -12.16
CA TYR A 53 -1.00 1.86 -10.90
C TYR A 53 -0.07 0.66 -10.89
N ARG A 54 0.72 0.51 -9.83
CA ARG A 54 1.53 -0.68 -9.60
C ARG A 54 1.24 -1.19 -8.19
N ALA A 55 0.97 -2.48 -8.08
CA ALA A 55 1.08 -3.14 -6.79
C ALA A 55 2.52 -2.96 -6.28
N PRO A 56 2.73 -2.66 -4.99
CA PRO A 56 4.06 -2.74 -4.43
C PRO A 56 4.54 -4.18 -4.65
N ILE A 57 5.70 -4.36 -5.28
CA ILE A 57 6.34 -5.67 -5.28
C ILE A 57 6.59 -5.96 -3.81
N PRO A 58 5.99 -7.01 -3.22
CA PRO A 58 6.35 -7.40 -1.88
C PRO A 58 7.83 -7.79 -1.97
N PHE A 59 8.71 -6.88 -1.53
CA PHE A 59 10.02 -7.31 -1.09
C PHE A 59 9.69 -8.31 0.01
N ALA A 60 9.91 -9.59 -0.24
CA ALA A 60 9.96 -10.55 0.86
C ALA A 60 10.89 -9.89 1.87
N ARG A 61 10.38 -9.54 3.06
CA ARG A 61 11.25 -9.45 4.23
C ARG A 61 11.96 -10.79 4.19
N SER A 62 13.24 -10.78 3.85
CA SER A 62 14.05 -11.98 3.77
C SER A 62 13.70 -12.82 4.99
N ALA A 63 13.28 -14.06 4.76
CA ALA A 63 13.12 -15.04 5.82
C ALA A 63 14.47 -15.15 6.52
N GLY A 64 14.64 -14.43 7.62
CA GLY A 64 15.92 -14.24 8.29
C GLY A 64 15.79 -13.56 9.64
N ASP A 65 14.58 -13.54 10.21
CA ASP A 65 14.36 -13.21 11.61
C ASP A 65 13.78 -14.46 12.27
N PHE A 66 14.65 -15.46 12.47
CA PHE A 66 14.42 -16.52 13.44
C PHE A 66 15.25 -16.13 14.67
N PRO A 67 14.64 -15.82 15.82
CA PRO A 67 15.40 -15.76 17.05
C PRO A 67 15.91 -17.17 17.37
N ALA A 68 17.21 -17.28 17.67
CA ALA A 68 17.84 -18.45 18.25
C ALA A 68 17.43 -18.62 19.73
#